data_AF-A0A061NEQ8-F1
#
_entry.id   AF-A0A061NEQ8-F1
#
_cell.length_a   1.000
_cell.length_b   1.000
_cell.length_c   1.000
_cell.angle_alpha   90.00
_cell.angle_beta   90.00
_cell.angle_gamma   90.00
#
_symmetry.space_group_name_H-M   'P 1'
#
loop_
_entity.id
_entity.type
_entity.pdbx_description
1 polymer ?
#
loop_
_entity_poly.entity_id
_entity_poly.type
_entity_poly.pdbx_seq_one_letter_code
_entity_poly.pdbx_strand_id
1 'polypeptide(L)'
;MMLSKKTKKQNDHPNEPFQEQPSSEKDSEQTLMYLYHYMEGTLLNHSKNYYKALKHYTAAEKQLGVLCDIDQANFYLRQANTFHHLGESITALNYAIKAYDTYKKSHASTKKNRPCASADREHLFKNWLL
;
A
#
# COMPACT_ATOMS: atom_id res chain seq x y z
N MET A 1 4.48 55.56 -30.05
CA MET A 1 3.79 54.90 -28.92
C MET A 1 3.31 53.54 -29.40
N MET A 2 3.96 52.45 -28.98
CA MET A 2 3.55 51.08 -29.28
C MET A 2 2.95 50.47 -28.02
N LEU A 3 1.69 50.05 -28.07
CA LEU A 3 1.06 49.25 -27.01
C LEU A 3 0.92 47.82 -27.52
N SER A 4 1.83 46.96 -27.05
CA SER A 4 1.81 45.52 -27.23
C SER A 4 0.63 44.92 -26.47
N LYS A 5 -0.36 44.39 -27.18
CA LYS A 5 -1.41 43.55 -26.59
C LYS A 5 -0.89 42.12 -26.54
N LYS A 6 -0.41 41.70 -25.36
CA LYS A 6 -0.16 40.29 -25.04
C LYS A 6 -1.51 39.56 -25.00
N THR A 7 -1.77 38.72 -25.99
CA THR A 7 -2.85 37.74 -25.94
C THR A 7 -2.47 36.63 -24.96
N LYS A 8 -3.20 36.56 -23.83
CA LYS A 8 -3.21 35.37 -22.95
C LYS A 8 -3.76 34.21 -23.79
N LYS A 9 -2.95 33.18 -24.03
CA LYS A 9 -3.49 31.85 -24.37
C LYS A 9 -4.16 31.31 -23.11
N GLN A 10 -5.48 31.24 -23.16
CA GLN A 10 -6.30 30.51 -22.21
C GLN A 10 -6.01 29.03 -22.48
N ASN A 11 -5.46 28.34 -21.48
CA ASN A 11 -5.24 26.90 -21.54
C ASN A 11 -6.59 26.21 -21.36
N ASP A 12 -7.32 26.02 -22.45
CA ASP A 12 -8.46 25.12 -22.49
C ASP A 12 -7.90 23.69 -22.50
N HIS A 13 -7.57 23.16 -21.33
CA HIS A 13 -7.56 21.71 -21.16
C HIS A 13 -9.02 21.26 -21.29
N PRO A 14 -9.36 20.36 -22.23
CA PRO A 14 -10.66 19.72 -22.23
C PRO A 14 -10.87 19.11 -20.84
N ASN A 15 -11.98 19.44 -20.20
CA ASN A 15 -12.47 18.66 -19.07
C ASN A 15 -12.77 17.26 -19.62
N GLU A 16 -11.76 16.38 -19.65
CA GLU A 16 -12.01 14.96 -19.84
C GLU A 16 -12.97 14.56 -18.72
N PRO A 17 -14.13 13.97 -19.05
CA PRO A 17 -14.99 13.38 -18.04
C PRO A 17 -14.12 12.43 -17.20
N PHE A 18 -14.21 12.54 -15.88
CA PHE A 18 -13.66 11.52 -15.00
C PHE A 18 -14.27 10.20 -15.44
N GLN A 19 -13.49 9.40 -16.18
CA GLN A 19 -13.91 8.06 -16.53
C GLN A 19 -13.80 7.28 -15.24
N GLU A 20 -14.94 6.99 -14.60
CA GLU A 20 -15.02 5.96 -13.59
C GLU A 20 -14.40 4.71 -14.20
N GLN A 21 -13.20 4.37 -13.74
CA GLN A 21 -12.58 3.13 -14.14
C GLN A 21 -13.51 2.01 -13.64
N PRO A 22 -13.83 1.00 -14.46
CA PRO A 22 -14.66 -0.11 -14.04
C PRO A 22 -13.86 -0.98 -13.07
N SER A 23 -13.71 -0.54 -11.82
CA SER A 23 -13.41 -1.42 -10.71
C SER A 23 -14.71 -2.15 -10.37
N SER A 24 -14.68 -3.48 -10.41
CA SER A 24 -15.72 -4.33 -9.84
C SER A 24 -16.10 -3.78 -8.46
N GLU A 25 -17.40 -3.54 -8.20
CA GLU A 25 -17.88 -3.04 -6.89
C GLU A 25 -17.32 -3.87 -5.73
N LYS A 26 -17.16 -5.19 -5.96
CA LYS A 26 -16.56 -6.12 -5.00
C LYS A 26 -15.09 -5.84 -4.71
N ASP A 27 -14.31 -5.46 -5.72
CA ASP A 27 -12.89 -5.12 -5.53
C ASP A 27 -12.78 -3.82 -4.72
N SER A 28 -13.71 -2.89 -4.91
CA SER A 28 -13.78 -1.63 -4.16
C SER A 28 -14.13 -1.85 -2.69
N GLU A 29 -15.14 -2.68 -2.39
CA GLU A 29 -15.50 -3.04 -1.02
C GLU A 29 -14.36 -3.77 -0.30
N GLN A 30 -13.75 -4.75 -0.95
CA GLN A 30 -12.61 -5.49 -0.39
C GLN A 30 -11.40 -4.56 -0.13
N THR A 31 -11.13 -3.61 -1.03
CA THR A 31 -10.08 -2.61 -0.85
C THR A 31 -10.37 -1.70 0.34
N LEU A 32 -11.61 -1.23 0.50
CA LEU A 32 -12.00 -0.41 1.64
C LEU A 32 -11.89 -1.19 2.96
N MET A 33 -12.32 -2.45 2.98
CA MET A 33 -12.20 -3.32 4.15
C MET A 33 -10.75 -3.59 4.52
N TYR A 34 -9.88 -3.84 3.53
CA TYR A 34 -8.44 -3.94 3.73
C TYR A 34 -7.90 -2.66 4.39
N LEU A 35 -8.19 -1.50 3.79
CA LEU A 35 -7.66 -0.21 4.24
C LEU A 35 -8.12 0.14 5.65
N TYR A 36 -9.40 -0.07 5.96
CA TYR A 36 -9.96 0.16 7.30
C TYR A 36 -9.17 -0.63 8.35
N HIS A 37 -9.06 -1.95 8.16
CA HIS A 37 -8.35 -2.80 9.11
C HIS A 37 -6.85 -2.53 9.15
N TYR A 38 -6.21 -2.25 8.01
CA TYR A 38 -4.79 -1.92 7.96
C TYR A 38 -4.46 -0.63 8.73
N MET A 39 -5.28 0.42 8.56
CA MET A 39 -5.10 1.70 9.21
C MET A 39 -5.35 1.60 10.71
N GLU A 40 -6.44 0.95 11.12
CA GLU A 40 -6.75 0.75 12.54
C GLU A 40 -5.67 -0.08 13.24
N GLY A 41 -5.21 -1.15 12.59
CA GLY A 41 -4.07 -1.94 13.06
C GLY A 41 -2.80 -1.09 13.20
N THR A 42 -2.54 -0.19 12.26
CA THR A 42 -1.37 0.70 12.29
C THR A 42 -1.44 1.71 13.43
N LEU A 43 -2.60 2.33 13.68
CA LEU A 43 -2.80 3.26 14.80
C LEU A 43 -2.62 2.57 16.15
N LEU A 44 -3.18 1.37 16.30
CA LEU A 44 -3.02 0.55 17.50
C LEU A 44 -1.56 0.12 17.70
N ASN A 45 -0.88 -0.27 16.62
CA ASN A 45 0.53 -0.67 16.64
C ASN A 45 1.43 0.50 17.06
N HIS A 46 1.19 1.70 16.51
CA HIS A 46 1.89 2.92 16.91
C HIS A 46 1.66 3.24 18.40
N SER A 47 0.46 2.96 18.91
CA SER A 47 0.11 3.09 20.33
C SER A 47 0.59 1.92 21.20
N LYS A 48 1.47 1.05 20.67
CA LYS A 48 2.01 -0.16 21.32
C LYS A 48 0.96 -1.18 21.76
N ASN A 49 -0.26 -1.09 21.21
CA ASN A 49 -1.35 -2.03 21.49
C ASN A 49 -1.31 -3.21 20.51
N TYR A 50 -0.23 -3.99 20.57
CA TYR A 50 0.12 -4.98 19.55
C TYR A 50 -0.92 -6.10 19.39
N TYR A 51 -1.51 -6.60 20.49
CA TYR A 51 -2.54 -7.64 20.41
C TYR A 51 -3.81 -7.16 19.69
N LYS A 52 -4.25 -5.92 19.94
CA LYS A 52 -5.38 -5.35 19.20
C LYS A 52 -4.99 -5.06 17.75
N ALA A 53 -3.77 -4.56 17.51
CA ALA A 53 -3.26 -4.35 16.17
C ALA A 53 -3.28 -5.64 15.34
N LEU A 54 -2.82 -6.77 15.92
CA LEU A 54 -2.86 -8.07 15.27
C LEU A 54 -4.27 -8.53 14.93
N LYS A 55 -5.28 -8.27 15.77
CA LYS A 55 -6.69 -8.58 15.41
C LYS A 55 -7.12 -7.89 14.13
N HIS A 56 -6.77 -6.60 13.98
CA HIS A 56 -7.05 -5.85 12.76
C HIS A 56 -6.19 -6.33 11.59
N TYR A 57 -4.89 -6.60 11.78
CA TYR A 57 -4.06 -7.14 10.72
C TYR A 57 -4.55 -8.52 10.24
N THR A 58 -4.94 -9.43 11.11
CA THR A 58 -5.54 -10.72 10.71
C THR A 58 -6.82 -10.53 9.88
N ALA A 59 -7.63 -9.52 10.19
CA ALA A 59 -8.81 -9.19 9.38
C ALA A 59 -8.42 -8.61 8.00
N ALA A 60 -7.43 -7.72 7.96
CA ALA A 60 -6.89 -7.17 6.71
C ALA A 60 -6.23 -8.24 5.82
N GLU A 61 -5.54 -9.23 6.42
CA GLU A 61 -4.82 -10.29 5.70
C GLU A 61 -5.74 -11.10 4.79
N LYS A 62 -7.02 -11.23 5.16
CA LYS A 62 -8.06 -11.91 4.36
C LYS A 62 -8.34 -11.22 3.02
N GLN A 63 -8.02 -9.94 2.91
CA GLN A 63 -8.30 -9.11 1.74
C GLN A 63 -7.05 -8.86 0.88
N LEU A 64 -5.89 -9.50 1.17
CA LEU A 64 -4.63 -9.21 0.46
C LEU A 64 -4.69 -9.44 -1.05
N GLY A 65 -5.60 -10.30 -1.54
CA GLY A 65 -5.76 -10.58 -2.97
C GLY A 65 -6.10 -9.35 -3.82
N VAL A 66 -6.61 -8.26 -3.23
CA VAL A 66 -6.86 -7.01 -3.96
C VAL A 66 -5.60 -6.17 -4.14
N LEU A 67 -4.56 -6.43 -3.35
CA LEU A 67 -3.31 -5.70 -3.42
C LEU A 67 -2.36 -6.30 -4.45
N CYS A 68 -1.47 -5.46 -4.96
CA CYS A 68 -0.34 -5.92 -5.72
C CYS A 68 0.76 -6.50 -4.81
N ASP A 69 1.68 -7.27 -5.38
CA ASP A 69 2.70 -8.02 -4.64
C ASP A 69 3.57 -7.15 -3.71
N ILE A 70 3.95 -5.94 -4.14
CA ILE A 70 4.77 -5.02 -3.33
C ILE A 70 4.02 -4.61 -2.06
N ASP A 71 2.74 -4.27 -2.18
CA ASP A 71 1.92 -3.86 -1.03
C ASP A 71 1.60 -5.04 -0.11
N GLN A 72 1.44 -6.25 -0.66
CA GLN A 72 1.34 -7.47 0.15
C GLN A 72 2.63 -7.72 0.93
N ALA A 73 3.80 -7.55 0.30
CA ALA A 73 5.08 -7.73 0.96
C ALA A 73 5.29 -6.69 2.09
N ASN A 74 4.90 -5.44 1.86
CA ASN A 74 4.87 -4.39 2.88
C ASN A 74 4.00 -4.74 4.08
N PHE A 75 2.83 -5.31 3.80
CA PHE A 75 1.92 -5.78 4.83
C PHE A 75 2.55 -6.90 5.68
N TYR A 76 3.19 -7.88 5.05
CA TYR A 76 3.86 -8.96 5.78
C TYR A 76 5.03 -8.46 6.63
N LEU A 77 5.82 -7.51 6.13
CA LEU A 77 6.91 -6.91 6.90
C LEU A 77 6.39 -6.19 8.17
N ARG A 78 5.24 -5.51 8.06
CA ARG A 78 4.60 -4.86 9.21
C ARG A 78 4.11 -5.87 10.25
N GLN A 79 3.54 -6.99 9.82
CA GLN A 79 3.19 -8.08 10.74
C GLN A 79 4.44 -8.67 11.40
N ALA A 80 5.52 -8.88 10.65
CA ALA A 80 6.80 -9.35 11.19
C ALA A 80 7.30 -8.45 12.33
N ASN A 81 7.31 -7.13 12.10
CA ASN A 81 7.70 -6.15 13.14
C ASN A 81 6.77 -6.19 14.35
N THR A 82 5.46 -6.36 14.13
CA THR A 82 4.47 -6.44 15.23
C THR A 82 4.70 -7.68 16.10
N PHE A 83 4.93 -8.85 15.48
CA PHE A 83 5.26 -10.08 16.21
C PHE A 83 6.64 -9.99 16.89
N HIS A 84 7.61 -9.32 16.25
CA HIS A 84 8.91 -9.08 16.88
C HIS A 84 8.78 -8.25 18.16
N HIS A 85 7.97 -7.19 18.17
CA HIS A 85 7.70 -6.39 19.37
C HIS A 85 7.00 -7.18 20.48
N LEU A 86 6.28 -8.25 20.15
CA LEU A 86 5.66 -9.16 21.12
C LEU A 86 6.62 -10.26 21.63
N GLY A 87 7.84 -10.34 21.11
CA GLY A 87 8.78 -11.42 21.43
C GLY A 87 8.50 -12.74 20.69
N GLU A 88 7.55 -12.75 19.76
CA GLU A 88 7.13 -13.92 18.98
C GLU A 88 8.08 -14.14 17.78
N SER A 89 9.36 -14.38 18.07
CA SER A 89 10.45 -14.36 17.08
C SER A 89 10.27 -15.34 15.92
N ILE A 90 9.76 -16.55 16.18
CA ILE A 90 9.53 -17.56 15.12
C ILE A 90 8.45 -17.05 14.15
N THR A 91 7.34 -16.52 14.69
CA THR A 91 6.24 -15.97 13.90
C THR A 91 6.69 -14.74 13.12
N ALA A 92 7.46 -13.86 13.76
CA ALA A 92 8.05 -12.69 13.12
C ALA A 92 8.93 -13.09 11.92
N LEU A 93 9.81 -14.07 12.11
CA LEU A 93 10.69 -14.58 11.05
C LEU A 93 9.88 -15.18 9.88
N ASN A 94 8.82 -15.95 10.18
CA ASN A 94 7.95 -16.50 9.14
C ASN A 94 7.30 -15.40 8.29
N TYR A 95 6.82 -14.31 8.91
CA TYR A 95 6.27 -13.18 8.16
C TYR A 95 7.34 -12.39 7.39
N ALA A 96 8.56 -12.27 7.93
CA ALA A 96 9.68 -11.65 7.21
C ALA A 96 10.08 -12.45 5.97
N ILE A 97 10.12 -13.79 6.06
CA ILE A 97 10.38 -14.68 4.93
C ILE A 97 9.27 -14.54 3.88
N LYS A 98 7.99 -14.53 4.30
CA LYS A 98 6.87 -14.27 3.37
C LYS A 98 7.02 -12.94 2.64
N ALA A 99 7.37 -11.86 3.35
CA ALA A 99 7.61 -10.56 2.73
C ALA A 99 8.73 -10.63 1.68
N TYR A 100 9.87 -11.25 2.03
CA TYR A 100 11.01 -11.41 1.14
C TYR A 100 10.67 -12.23 -0.12
N ASP A 101 9.97 -13.36 0.04
CA ASP A 101 9.59 -14.21 -1.07
C ASP A 101 8.60 -13.51 -2.02
N THR A 102 7.66 -12.73 -1.48
CA THR A 102 6.75 -11.92 -2.29
C THR A 102 7.49 -10.83 -3.06
N TYR A 103 8.41 -10.12 -2.41
CA TYR A 103 9.28 -9.14 -3.09
C TYR A 103 10.12 -9.75 -4.19
N LYS A 104 10.74 -10.89 -3.93
CA LYS A 104 11.57 -11.58 -4.92
C LYS A 104 10.75 -11.98 -6.15
N LYS A 105 9.51 -12.44 -5.95
CA LYS A 105 8.59 -12.78 -7.04
C LYS A 105 8.19 -11.55 -7.86
N SER A 106 7.95 -10.41 -7.22
CA SER A 106 7.56 -9.18 -7.92
C SER A 106 8.69 -8.64 -8.80
N HIS A 107 9.95 -8.72 -8.35
CA HIS A 107 11.12 -8.31 -9.14
C HIS A 107 11.50 -9.30 -10.26
N ALA A 108 11.28 -10.60 -10.03
CA ALA A 108 11.51 -11.62 -11.07
C ALA A 108 10.46 -11.55 -12.20
N SER A 109 9.25 -11.10 -11.89
CA SER A 109 8.15 -10.97 -12.85
C SER A 109 8.23 -9.64 -13.61
N THR A 110 9.11 -9.56 -14.60
CA THR A 110 9.21 -8.41 -15.54
C THR A 110 7.98 -8.25 -16.44
N LYS A 111 6.97 -9.12 -16.34
CA LYS A 111 5.76 -9.10 -17.17
C LYS A 111 4.52 -9.28 -16.30
N LYS A 112 3.68 -8.23 -16.25
CA LYS A 112 2.35 -8.17 -15.62
C LYS A 112 2.32 -8.15 -14.08
N ASN A 113 3.01 -7.20 -13.45
CA ASN A 113 2.56 -6.79 -12.12
C ASN A 113 1.38 -5.83 -12.29
N ARG A 114 0.31 -6.01 -11.49
CA ARG A 114 -0.73 -5.00 -11.33
C ARG A 114 0.00 -3.70 -10.93
N PRO A 115 -0.17 -2.57 -11.66
CA PRO A 115 0.60 -1.37 -11.39
C PRO A 115 0.36 -0.93 -9.94
N CYS A 116 1.42 -1.00 -9.13
CA CYS A 116 1.39 -0.55 -7.74
C CYS A 116 1.70 0.94 -7.70
N ALA A 117 0.84 1.76 -7.12
CA ALA A 117 1.15 3.18 -6.86
C ALA A 117 2.31 3.36 -5.85
N SER A 118 2.68 2.31 -5.11
CA SER A 118 3.79 2.29 -4.15
C SER A 118 5.16 1.97 -4.74
N ALA A 119 5.23 1.47 -5.99
CA ALA A 119 6.50 1.17 -6.65
C ALA A 119 7.38 2.43 -6.86
N ASP A 120 6.75 3.60 -7.01
CA ASP A 120 7.44 4.88 -7.15
C ASP A 120 7.97 5.47 -5.81
N ARG A 121 7.76 4.77 -4.68
CA ARG A 121 8.12 5.26 -3.32
C ARG A 121 9.25 4.46 -2.66
N GLU A 122 10.17 3.88 -3.43
CA GLU A 122 11.43 3.32 -2.91
C GLU A 122 12.23 4.32 -2.03
N HIS A 123 12.05 5.62 -2.24
CA HIS A 123 12.70 6.66 -1.44
C HIS A 123 12.16 6.80 0.00
N LEU A 124 10.95 6.31 0.31
CA LEU A 124 10.39 6.40 1.66
C LEU A 124 10.80 5.22 2.55
N PHE A 125 11.25 4.11 1.96
CA PHE A 125 11.65 2.91 2.70
C PHE A 125 12.90 3.12 3.57
N LYS A 126 13.78 4.05 3.18
CA LYS A 126 14.99 4.38 3.95
C LYS A 126 14.69 5.09 5.28
N ASN A 127 13.51 5.69 5.44
CA ASN A 127 13.16 6.46 6.64
C ASN A 127 12.26 5.68 7.62
N TRP A 128 11.92 4.43 7.34
CA TRP A 128 11.03 3.61 8.19
C TRP A 128 11.78 2.53 9.00
N LEU A 129 13.11 2.48 8.87
CA LEU A 129 14.02 1.56 9.57
C LEU A 129 14.92 2.28 10.60
N LEU A 130 14.62 3.55 10.94
CA LEU A 130 15.26 4.31 12.01
C LEU A 130 14.22 4.72 13.05
#